data_AF-A0A3D1AVI1-F1
#
_entry.id   AF-A0A3D1AVI1-F1
#
_cell.length_a   1.000
_cell.length_b   1.000
_cell.length_c   1.000
_cell.angle_alpha   90.00
_cell.angle_beta   90.00
_cell.angle_gamma   90.00
#
_symmetry.space_group_name_H-M   'P 1'
#
loop_
_entity.id
_entity.type
_entity.pdbx_description
1 polymer ?
#
loop_
_entity_poly.entity_id
_entity_poly.type
_entity_poly.pdbx_seq_one_letter_code
_entity_poly.pdbx_strand_id
1 'polypeptide(L)'
;MFLFGAMVLCSVRRMRRCQMPIGVFIAAAMAANLIATRQTAEGMSKVAEDYLAAASVIPPHARFVRLRYHTPSIPWRYGFSGNWSDPLLHLDAYVGAERQRIDLADWQPANPVFSVSLRPAFTSAQRKALWSLEAPFPDGAGTLRQLRQTLPVTIDYVIVVGEDTPEAARGTDYAEFLAELNATMNLVSTSRNRFVRVYRTKSRLQ
;
A
#
# COMPACT_ATOMS: atom_id res chain seq x y z
N MET A 1 22.34 -10.70 -8.97
CA MET A 1 22.71 -11.21 -10.32
C MET A 1 23.81 -10.43 -11.03
N PHE A 2 23.85 -9.09 -10.97
CA PHE A 2 24.90 -8.27 -11.63
C PHE A 2 26.35 -8.65 -11.25
N LEU A 3 26.62 -8.85 -9.95
CA LEU A 3 27.96 -9.22 -9.46
C LEU A 3 28.43 -10.59 -9.98
N PHE A 4 27.52 -11.56 -10.11
CA PHE A 4 27.84 -12.89 -10.65
C PHE A 4 28.11 -12.85 -12.16
N GLY A 5 27.37 -12.05 -12.93
CA GLY A 5 27.63 -11.85 -14.36
C GLY A 5 29.01 -11.26 -14.64
N ALA A 6 29.42 -10.26 -13.85
CA ALA A 6 30.75 -9.65 -13.94
C ALA A 6 31.89 -10.63 -13.55
N MET A 7 31.69 -11.45 -12.51
CA MET A 7 32.66 -12.48 -12.10
C MET A 7 32.84 -13.59 -13.14
N VAL A 8 31.75 -14.01 -13.80
CA VAL A 8 31.84 -15.01 -14.88
C VAL A 8 32.59 -14.45 -16.08
N LEU A 9 32.34 -13.19 -16.48
CA LEU A 9 33.10 -12.52 -17.55
C LEU A 9 34.61 -12.46 -17.26
N CYS A 10 35.01 -12.26 -16.01
CA CYS A 10 36.43 -12.28 -15.61
C CYS A 10 37.07 -13.69 -15.67
N SER A 11 36.31 -14.75 -15.39
CA SER A 11 36.81 -16.14 -15.35
C SER A 11 36.93 -16.80 -16.73
N VAL A 12 36.21 -16.33 -17.74
CA VAL A 12 36.22 -16.91 -19.10
C VAL A 12 37.42 -16.40 -19.94
N ARG A 13 38.27 -15.52 -19.38
CA ARG A 13 39.41 -14.87 -20.07
C ARG A 13 40.43 -15.85 -20.71
N ARG A 14 40.48 -17.10 -20.24
CA ARG A 14 41.34 -18.18 -20.80
C ARG A 14 40.71 -18.99 -21.95
N MET A 15 39.41 -18.88 -22.24
CA MET A 15 38.72 -19.65 -23.28
C MET A 15 38.27 -18.78 -24.46
N ARG A 16 39.21 -18.29 -25.28
CA ARG A 16 38.95 -17.33 -26.39
C ARG A 16 37.81 -17.71 -27.34
N ARG A 17 37.59 -19.00 -27.62
CA ARG A 17 36.53 -19.46 -28.56
C ARG A 17 35.12 -19.52 -27.92
N CYS A 18 35.02 -19.64 -26.60
CA CYS A 18 33.73 -19.69 -25.89
C CYS A 18 33.31 -18.34 -25.30
N GLN A 19 34.19 -17.33 -25.31
CA GLN A 19 33.93 -15.99 -24.78
C GLN A 19 32.77 -15.27 -25.45
N MET A 20 32.70 -15.31 -26.79
CA MET A 20 31.64 -14.63 -27.55
C MET A 20 30.24 -15.20 -27.24
N PRO A 21 29.98 -16.52 -27.35
CA PRO A 21 28.65 -17.05 -27.06
C PRO A 21 28.25 -16.87 -25.58
N ILE A 22 29.19 -17.03 -24.64
CA ILE A 22 28.93 -16.81 -23.21
C ILE A 22 28.65 -15.33 -22.92
N GLY A 23 29.41 -14.41 -23.52
CA GLY A 23 29.20 -12.97 -23.38
C GLY A 23 27.85 -12.53 -23.95
N VAL A 24 27.47 -13.04 -25.13
CA VAL A 24 26.15 -12.78 -25.73
C VAL A 24 25.04 -13.32 -24.84
N PHE A 25 25.18 -14.54 -24.30
CA PHE A 25 24.21 -15.12 -23.38
C PHE A 25 24.05 -14.29 -22.10
N ILE A 26 25.15 -13.88 -21.46
CA ILE A 26 25.12 -13.04 -20.25
C ILE A 26 24.50 -11.68 -20.56
N ALA A 27 24.87 -11.04 -21.67
CA ALA A 27 24.31 -9.76 -22.08
C ALA A 27 22.81 -9.87 -22.35
N ALA A 28 22.36 -10.91 -23.04
CA ALA A 28 20.95 -11.19 -23.28
C ALA A 28 20.18 -11.44 -21.97
N ALA A 29 20.76 -12.19 -21.03
CA ALA A 29 20.16 -12.43 -19.72
C ALA A 29 20.07 -11.14 -18.88
N MET A 30 21.10 -10.29 -18.92
CA MET A 30 21.09 -8.98 -18.26
C MET A 30 20.06 -8.03 -18.88
N ALA A 31 19.98 -7.99 -20.22
CA ALA A 31 18.98 -7.20 -20.93
C ALA A 31 17.55 -7.66 -20.59
N ALA A 32 17.30 -8.97 -20.61
CA ALA A 32 16.01 -9.54 -20.23
C ALA A 32 15.64 -9.18 -18.78
N ASN A 33 16.59 -9.26 -17.84
CA ASN A 33 16.36 -8.89 -16.45
C ASN A 33 16.10 -7.39 -16.27
N LEU A 34 16.82 -6.52 -16.99
CA LEU A 34 16.59 -5.08 -16.99
C LEU A 34 15.21 -4.72 -17.54
N ILE A 35 14.78 -5.38 -18.63
CA ILE A 35 13.43 -5.20 -19.20
C ILE A 35 12.38 -5.64 -18.18
N ALA A 36 12.52 -6.81 -17.57
CA ALA A 36 11.58 -7.31 -16.56
C ALA A 36 11.53 -6.40 -15.32
N THR A 37 12.69 -5.90 -14.86
CA THR A 37 12.80 -4.96 -13.74
C THR A 37 12.10 -3.64 -14.07
N ARG A 38 12.32 -3.11 -15.28
CA ARG A 38 11.67 -1.89 -15.75
C ARG A 38 10.15 -2.06 -15.80
N GLN A 39 9.64 -3.15 -16.37
CA GLN A 39 8.21 -3.43 -16.42
C GLN A 39 7.60 -3.53 -15.02
N THR A 40 8.30 -4.20 -14.11
CA THR A 40 7.89 -4.30 -12.70
C THR A 40 7.82 -2.93 -12.03
N ALA A 41 8.84 -2.09 -12.21
CA ALA A 41 8.89 -0.75 -11.64
C ALA A 41 7.80 0.17 -12.22
N GLU A 42 7.56 0.09 -13.54
CA GLU A 42 6.47 0.82 -14.20
C GLU A 42 5.10 0.36 -13.67
N GLY A 43 4.91 -0.94 -13.47
CA GLY A 43 3.70 -1.51 -12.87
C GLY A 43 3.46 -1.03 -11.44
N MET A 44 4.49 -1.10 -10.59
CA MET A 44 4.43 -0.60 -9.21
C MET A 44 4.16 0.90 -9.16
N SER A 45 4.79 1.68 -10.04
CA SER A 45 4.58 3.14 -10.12
C SER A 45 3.14 3.48 -10.45
N LYS A 46 2.53 2.77 -11.41
CA LYS A 46 1.11 2.94 -11.76
C LYS A 46 0.16 2.61 -10.62
N VAL A 47 0.46 1.58 -9.81
CA VAL A 47 -0.33 1.26 -8.61
C VAL A 47 -0.25 2.39 -7.59
N ALA A 48 0.96 2.92 -7.37
CA ALA A 48 1.18 4.05 -6.48
C ALA A 48 0.46 5.31 -6.98
N GLU A 49 0.54 5.62 -8.27
CA GLU A 49 -0.18 6.73 -8.91
C GLU A 49 -1.70 6.61 -8.72
N ASP A 50 -2.28 5.42 -8.92
CA ASP A 50 -3.71 5.19 -8.70
C ASP A 50 -4.12 5.42 -7.24
N TYR A 51 -3.26 5.03 -6.28
CA TYR A 51 -3.47 5.28 -4.86
C TYR A 51 -3.38 6.78 -4.53
N LEU A 52 -2.32 7.46 -4.99
CA LEU A 52 -2.10 8.89 -4.75
C LEU A 52 -3.18 9.75 -5.40
N ALA A 53 -3.62 9.38 -6.61
CA ALA A 53 -4.73 10.03 -7.29
C ALA A 53 -6.03 9.89 -6.49
N ALA A 54 -6.32 8.69 -5.97
CA ALA A 54 -7.50 8.47 -5.14
C ALA A 54 -7.44 9.29 -3.83
N ALA A 55 -6.28 9.29 -3.16
CA ALA A 55 -6.04 10.02 -1.90
C ALA A 55 -5.94 11.54 -2.06
N SER A 56 -5.77 12.05 -3.29
CA SER A 56 -5.60 13.47 -3.58
C SER A 56 -6.76 14.36 -3.08
N VAL A 57 -7.96 13.78 -2.94
CA VAL A 57 -9.17 14.46 -2.47
C VAL A 57 -9.16 14.78 -0.97
N ILE A 58 -8.23 14.20 -0.20
CA ILE A 58 -8.13 14.46 1.24
C ILE A 58 -7.53 15.87 1.42
N PRO A 59 -8.25 16.81 2.08
CA PRO A 59 -7.75 18.15 2.27
C PRO A 59 -6.63 18.19 3.33
N PRO A 60 -5.81 19.26 3.35
CA PRO A 60 -4.82 19.47 4.41
C PRO A 60 -5.45 19.41 5.81
N HIS A 61 -4.67 18.95 6.79
CA HIS A 61 -5.04 18.79 8.19
C HIS A 61 -6.16 17.78 8.49
N ALA A 62 -6.74 17.14 7.47
CA ALA A 62 -7.68 16.06 7.69
C ALA A 62 -6.98 14.84 8.30
N ARG A 63 -7.70 14.17 9.21
CA ARG A 63 -7.24 12.93 9.85
C ARG A 63 -7.76 11.75 9.07
N PHE A 64 -6.87 10.85 8.67
CA PHE A 64 -7.24 9.68 7.91
C PHE A 64 -6.60 8.42 8.48
N VAL A 65 -7.18 7.28 8.10
CA VAL A 65 -6.60 5.96 8.31
C VAL A 65 -6.68 5.19 7.00
N ARG A 66 -5.71 4.31 6.78
CA ARG A 66 -5.78 3.31 5.72
C ARG A 66 -6.20 1.96 6.31
N LEU A 67 -7.13 1.31 5.64
CA LEU A 67 -7.50 -0.08 5.88
C LEU A 67 -7.14 -0.92 4.68
N ARG A 68 -6.44 -2.03 4.93
CA ARG A 68 -5.97 -2.92 3.88
C ARG A 68 -6.65 -4.27 3.93
N TYR A 69 -7.05 -4.75 2.76
CA TYR A 69 -7.54 -6.10 2.48
C TYR A 69 -6.67 -6.76 1.42
N HIS A 70 -6.91 -8.05 1.18
CA HIS A 70 -6.21 -8.78 0.13
C HIS A 70 -6.49 -8.21 -1.27
N THR A 71 -5.43 -8.14 -2.09
CA THR A 71 -5.49 -7.66 -3.47
C THR A 71 -4.76 -8.63 -4.42
N PRO A 72 -5.24 -9.89 -4.55
CA PRO A 72 -4.55 -10.95 -5.28
C PRO A 72 -4.40 -10.69 -6.78
N SER A 73 -5.29 -9.88 -7.38
CA SER A 73 -5.30 -9.66 -8.82
C SER A 73 -4.53 -8.40 -9.26
N ILE A 74 -4.20 -7.50 -8.32
CA ILE A 74 -3.44 -6.27 -8.59
C ILE A 74 -2.04 -6.54 -9.19
N PRO A 75 -1.21 -7.47 -8.68
CA PRO A 75 0.06 -7.79 -9.30
C PRO A 75 -0.05 -8.13 -10.78
N TRP A 76 -1.02 -8.99 -11.13
CA TRP A 76 -1.27 -9.40 -12.51
C TRP A 76 -1.79 -8.26 -13.38
N ARG A 77 -2.72 -7.45 -12.87
CA ARG A 77 -3.30 -6.32 -13.63
C ARG A 77 -2.27 -5.25 -13.98
N TYR A 78 -1.32 -5.01 -13.09
CA TYR A 78 -0.29 -3.97 -13.28
C TYR A 78 1.04 -4.52 -13.80
N GLY A 79 1.17 -5.84 -13.96
CA GLY A 79 2.34 -6.47 -14.57
C GLY A 79 3.58 -6.46 -13.68
N PHE A 80 3.43 -6.58 -12.35
CA PHE A 80 4.54 -6.68 -11.42
C PHE A 80 4.53 -8.01 -10.66
N SER A 81 5.71 -8.51 -10.28
CA SER A 81 5.83 -9.73 -9.48
C SER A 81 5.36 -9.48 -8.05
N GLY A 82 4.20 -10.00 -7.68
CA GLY A 82 3.53 -9.72 -6.39
C GLY A 82 4.22 -10.25 -5.12
N ASN A 83 5.47 -10.72 -5.20
CA ASN A 83 6.00 -11.62 -4.17
C ASN A 83 6.89 -10.98 -3.10
N TRP A 84 7.35 -9.72 -3.22
CA TRP A 84 8.31 -9.17 -2.24
C TRP A 84 8.23 -7.66 -1.97
N SER A 85 7.41 -6.91 -2.71
CA SER A 85 7.32 -5.46 -2.52
C SER A 85 5.86 -5.09 -2.65
N ASP A 86 5.25 -4.68 -1.54
CA ASP A 86 3.95 -4.05 -1.58
C ASP A 86 4.15 -2.62 -2.10
N PRO A 87 3.68 -2.29 -3.32
CA PRO A 87 3.86 -0.94 -3.88
C PRO A 87 3.15 0.13 -3.07
N LEU A 88 2.24 -0.25 -2.18
CA LEU A 88 1.50 0.66 -1.32
C LEU A 88 2.14 0.87 0.04
N LEU A 89 3.21 0.13 0.36
CA LEU A 89 3.87 0.24 1.66
C LEU A 89 4.34 1.68 1.90
N HIS A 90 3.93 2.27 3.02
CA HIS A 90 4.22 3.66 3.44
C HIS A 90 3.75 4.78 2.49
N LEU A 91 2.90 4.52 1.49
CA LEU A 91 2.32 5.59 0.67
C LEU A 91 1.36 6.49 1.46
N ASP A 92 0.75 5.97 2.51
CA ASP A 92 -0.03 6.71 3.49
C ASP A 92 0.82 7.71 4.26
N ALA A 93 2.03 7.32 4.69
CA ALA A 93 2.99 8.25 5.28
C ALA A 93 3.43 9.34 4.29
N TYR A 94 3.64 9.00 3.01
CA TYR A 94 3.89 9.99 1.95
C TYR A 94 2.71 10.96 1.79
N VAL A 95 1.48 10.45 1.72
CA VAL A 95 0.24 11.23 1.65
C VAL A 95 0.12 12.17 2.86
N GLY A 96 0.47 11.69 4.06
CA GLY A 96 0.57 12.46 5.30
C GLY A 96 1.54 13.63 5.16
N ALA A 97 2.78 13.34 4.79
CA ALA A 97 3.88 14.30 4.72
C ALA A 97 3.69 15.37 3.62
N GLU A 98 3.25 14.99 2.42
CA GLU A 98 3.24 15.88 1.25
C GLU A 98 2.26 17.06 1.40
N ARG A 99 1.13 16.87 2.10
CA ARG A 99 0.04 17.87 2.16
C ARG A 99 -0.46 18.18 3.56
N GLN A 100 0.39 18.03 4.58
CA GLN A 100 0.05 18.28 5.98
C GLN A 100 -1.20 17.50 6.44
N ARG A 101 -1.36 16.28 5.95
CA ARG A 101 -2.46 15.38 6.32
C ARG A 101 -2.02 14.55 7.52
N ILE A 102 -2.97 14.15 8.36
CA ILE A 102 -2.66 13.43 9.59
C ILE A 102 -3.00 11.96 9.37
N ASP A 103 -2.00 11.14 9.09
CA ASP A 103 -2.14 9.69 9.10
C ASP A 103 -2.15 9.19 10.53
N LEU A 104 -3.31 8.74 11.01
CA LEU A 104 -3.44 8.25 12.38
C LEU A 104 -2.77 6.88 12.55
N ALA A 105 -2.52 6.14 11.48
CA ALA A 105 -1.88 4.84 11.50
C ALA A 105 -0.35 4.91 11.45
N ASP A 106 0.23 6.09 11.17
CA ASP A 106 1.68 6.32 11.11
C ASP A 106 2.33 6.17 12.50
N TRP A 107 2.50 4.92 12.91
CA TRP A 107 3.09 4.49 14.15
C TRP A 107 4.03 3.33 13.89
N GLN A 108 5.33 3.56 14.09
CA GLN A 108 6.34 2.50 14.05
C GLN A 108 6.63 2.01 15.49
N PRO A 109 6.33 0.73 15.82
CA PRO A 109 6.53 0.19 17.17
C PRO A 109 7.98 0.24 17.67
N ALA A 110 8.95 0.08 16.76
CA ALA A 110 10.35 -0.08 17.12
C ALA A 110 11.10 1.24 17.28
N ASN A 111 10.61 2.33 16.66
CA ASN A 111 11.27 3.63 16.72
C ASN A 111 10.22 4.73 16.49
N PRO A 112 9.78 5.48 17.52
CA PRO A 112 8.70 6.47 17.42
C PRO A 112 9.16 7.76 16.72
N VAL A 113 10.01 7.66 15.69
CA VAL A 113 10.68 8.79 15.04
C VAL A 113 9.70 9.70 14.31
N PHE A 114 8.54 9.17 13.90
CA PHE A 114 7.53 9.90 13.11
C PHE A 114 6.11 9.81 13.69
N SER A 115 5.95 9.42 14.96
CA SER A 115 4.60 9.19 15.51
C SER A 115 3.79 10.48 15.61
N VAL A 116 2.57 10.47 15.07
CA VAL A 116 1.59 11.53 15.29
C VAL A 116 1.30 11.65 16.79
N SER A 117 1.69 12.80 17.36
CA SER A 117 1.49 13.12 18.77
C SER A 117 0.28 14.03 18.96
N LEU A 118 -0.84 13.44 19.38
CA LEU A 118 -2.07 14.19 19.68
C LEU A 118 -2.19 14.46 21.18
N ARG A 119 -3.00 15.48 21.52
CA ARG A 119 -3.45 15.74 22.88
C ARG A 119 -4.97 15.61 22.93
N PRO A 120 -5.54 14.65 23.69
CA PRO A 120 -4.84 13.64 24.50
C PRO A 120 -4.16 12.56 23.64
N ALA A 121 -3.11 11.94 24.18
CA ALA A 121 -2.29 10.96 23.47
C ALA A 121 -3.01 9.61 23.34
N PHE A 122 -2.68 8.86 22.28
CA PHE A 122 -3.19 7.51 22.10
C PHE A 122 -2.65 6.54 23.15
N THR A 123 -3.52 5.65 23.63
CA THR A 123 -3.13 4.51 24.47
C THR A 123 -2.38 3.46 23.63
N SER A 124 -1.61 2.58 24.28
CA SER A 124 -0.94 1.48 23.60
C SER A 124 -1.91 0.55 22.85
N ALA A 125 -3.12 0.36 23.39
CA ALA A 125 -4.17 -0.43 22.73
C ALA A 125 -4.66 0.24 21.44
N GLN A 126 -4.90 1.55 21.46
CA GLN A 126 -5.31 2.32 20.28
C GLN A 126 -4.23 2.30 19.20
N ARG A 127 -2.95 2.46 19.57
CA ARG A 127 -1.83 2.39 18.63
C ARG A 127 -1.71 1.01 17.98
N LYS A 128 -1.84 -0.06 18.78
CA LYS A 128 -1.83 -1.43 18.26
C LYS A 128 -2.99 -1.68 17.30
N ALA A 129 -4.18 -1.18 17.63
CA ALA A 129 -5.36 -1.29 16.77
C ALA A 129 -5.19 -0.50 15.45
N LEU A 130 -4.65 0.72 15.50
CA LEU A 130 -4.32 1.51 14.31
C LEU A 130 -3.30 0.78 13.42
N TRP A 131 -2.24 0.23 14.02
CA TRP A 131 -1.21 -0.51 13.31
C TRP A 131 -1.76 -1.80 12.67
N SER A 132 -2.71 -2.49 13.31
CA SER A 132 -3.35 -3.65 12.70
C SER A 132 -4.16 -3.32 11.44
N LEU A 133 -4.53 -2.05 11.18
CA LEU A 133 -5.22 -1.70 9.94
C LEU A 133 -4.30 -1.75 8.69
N GLU A 134 -2.99 -1.72 8.87
CA GLU A 134 -2.00 -1.72 7.78
C GLU A 134 -1.81 -3.09 7.11
N ALA A 135 -2.08 -4.16 7.86
CA ALA A 135 -1.98 -5.52 7.37
C ALA A 135 -3.33 -6.02 6.86
N PRO A 136 -3.35 -6.98 5.92
CA PRO A 136 -4.58 -7.55 5.38
C PRO A 136 -5.22 -8.53 6.39
N PHE A 137 -5.63 -8.05 7.56
CA PHE A 137 -6.29 -8.86 8.58
C PHE A 137 -7.81 -8.98 8.31
N PRO A 138 -8.43 -10.09 8.71
CA PRO A 138 -9.84 -10.36 8.40
C PRO A 138 -10.86 -9.54 9.20
N ASP A 139 -10.46 -8.89 10.30
CA ASP A 139 -11.32 -8.11 11.22
C ASP A 139 -11.00 -6.59 11.17
N GLY A 140 -10.76 -6.09 9.97
CA GLY A 140 -10.46 -4.68 9.75
C GLY A 140 -11.63 -3.77 10.14
N ALA A 141 -12.86 -4.21 9.92
CA ALA A 141 -14.07 -3.46 10.23
C ALA A 141 -14.31 -3.34 11.73
N GLY A 142 -14.20 -4.46 12.47
CA GLY A 142 -14.36 -4.46 13.92
C GLY A 142 -13.36 -3.53 14.59
N THR A 143 -12.10 -3.61 14.14
CA THR A 143 -11.03 -2.73 14.63
C THR A 143 -11.31 -1.25 14.34
N LEU A 144 -11.74 -0.91 13.12
CA LEU A 144 -12.08 0.49 12.80
C LEU A 144 -13.30 1.00 13.58
N ARG A 145 -14.34 0.17 13.76
CA ARG A 145 -15.51 0.51 14.58
C ARG A 145 -15.09 0.84 16.01
N GLN A 146 -14.24 0.00 16.61
CA GLN A 146 -13.69 0.24 17.94
C GLN A 146 -12.88 1.55 17.99
N LEU A 147 -12.02 1.79 17.00
CA LEU A 147 -11.21 3.01 16.92
C LEU A 147 -12.08 4.27 16.82
N ARG A 148 -13.15 4.27 16.00
CA ARG A 148 -14.07 5.41 15.89
C ARG A 148 -14.77 5.77 17.21
N GLN A 149 -14.93 4.81 18.11
CA GLN A 149 -15.57 5.01 19.43
C GLN A 149 -14.56 5.39 20.52
N THR A 150 -13.32 4.92 20.40
CA THR A 150 -12.33 5.01 21.48
C THR A 150 -11.29 6.09 21.23
N LEU A 151 -11.02 6.47 19.99
CA LEU A 151 -10.01 7.48 19.68
C LEU A 151 -10.40 8.85 20.24
N PRO A 152 -9.44 9.61 20.78
CA PRO A 152 -9.69 10.95 21.27
C PRO A 152 -9.89 12.00 20.17
N VAL A 153 -9.77 11.60 18.90
CA VAL A 153 -9.96 12.42 17.72
C VAL A 153 -10.87 11.70 16.73
N THR A 154 -11.54 12.47 15.87
CA THR A 154 -12.38 11.88 14.82
C THR A 154 -11.52 11.41 13.66
N ILE A 155 -11.96 10.34 13.01
CA ILE A 155 -11.45 9.89 11.72
C ILE A 155 -12.28 10.60 10.65
N ASP A 156 -11.66 11.51 9.90
CA ASP A 156 -12.36 12.32 8.91
C ASP A 156 -12.46 11.57 7.57
N TYR A 157 -11.43 10.80 7.23
CA TYR A 157 -11.34 10.00 6.01
C TYR A 157 -10.87 8.57 6.28
N VAL A 158 -11.38 7.61 5.50
CA VAL A 158 -10.96 6.21 5.51
C VAL A 158 -10.55 5.84 4.08
N ILE A 159 -9.31 5.41 3.90
CA ILE A 159 -8.81 4.88 2.64
C ILE A 159 -8.91 3.36 2.71
N VAL A 160 -9.76 2.75 1.90
CA VAL A 160 -9.90 1.30 1.80
C VAL A 160 -9.13 0.80 0.60
N VAL A 161 -8.17 -0.10 0.82
CA VAL A 161 -7.42 -0.82 -0.20
C VAL A 161 -7.91 -2.26 -0.22
N GLY A 162 -8.64 -2.66 -1.24
CA GLY A 162 -9.22 -3.99 -1.37
C GLY A 162 -9.93 -4.20 -2.70
N GLU A 163 -9.97 -5.45 -3.16
CA GLU A 163 -10.65 -5.80 -4.41
C GLU A 163 -12.05 -6.36 -4.15
N ASP A 164 -12.99 -6.00 -5.01
CA ASP A 164 -14.35 -6.56 -4.99
C ASP A 164 -14.39 -7.87 -5.79
N THR A 165 -13.63 -8.86 -5.30
CA THR A 165 -13.58 -10.20 -5.89
C THR A 165 -13.85 -11.26 -4.83
N PRO A 166 -14.48 -12.41 -5.19
CA PRO A 166 -14.74 -13.49 -4.24
C PRO A 166 -13.48 -14.05 -3.59
N GLU A 167 -12.34 -13.98 -4.28
CA GLU A 167 -11.04 -14.41 -3.76
C GLU A 167 -10.51 -13.42 -2.71
N ALA A 168 -10.56 -12.12 -3.00
CA ALA A 168 -10.13 -11.08 -2.06
C ALA A 168 -11.02 -11.00 -0.80
N ALA A 169 -12.31 -11.26 -0.96
CA ALA A 169 -13.28 -11.23 0.14
C ALA A 169 -13.27 -12.49 1.01
N ARG A 170 -12.65 -13.59 0.56
CA ARG A 170 -12.74 -14.89 1.23
C ARG A 170 -12.16 -14.84 2.64
N GLY A 171 -13.00 -15.10 3.64
CA GLY A 171 -12.59 -15.14 5.05
C GLY A 171 -12.33 -13.76 5.66
N THR A 172 -12.83 -12.69 5.03
CA THR A 172 -12.71 -11.30 5.52
C THR A 172 -14.08 -10.67 5.69
N ASP A 173 -14.17 -9.60 6.49
CA ASP A 173 -15.37 -8.78 6.66
C ASP A 173 -15.60 -7.75 5.53
N TYR A 174 -14.86 -7.82 4.42
CA TYR A 174 -14.74 -6.75 3.43
C TYR A 174 -16.09 -6.26 2.84
N ALA A 175 -16.95 -7.19 2.41
CA ALA A 175 -18.20 -6.84 1.76
C ALA A 175 -19.20 -6.19 2.73
N GLU A 176 -19.33 -6.75 3.93
CA GLU A 176 -20.14 -6.19 5.02
C GLU A 176 -19.64 -4.80 5.40
N PHE A 177 -18.32 -4.66 5.49
CA PHE A 177 -17.67 -3.40 5.83
C PHE A 177 -17.88 -2.31 4.78
N LEU A 178 -17.75 -2.62 3.49
CA LEU A 178 -18.07 -1.66 2.42
C LEU A 178 -19.53 -1.22 2.49
N ALA A 179 -20.46 -2.13 2.80
CA ALA A 179 -21.86 -1.78 2.99
C ALA A 179 -22.06 -0.83 4.19
N GLU A 180 -21.40 -1.10 5.32
CA GLU A 180 -21.40 -0.23 6.50
C GLU A 180 -20.81 1.16 6.20
N LEU A 181 -19.69 1.23 5.49
CA LEU A 181 -19.08 2.49 5.07
C LEU A 181 -19.98 3.26 4.11
N ASN A 182 -20.59 2.61 3.13
CA ASN A 182 -21.55 3.25 2.22
C ASN A 182 -22.78 3.80 2.98
N ALA A 183 -23.19 3.14 4.07
CA ALA A 183 -24.27 3.61 4.91
C ALA A 183 -23.87 4.80 5.80
N THR A 184 -22.66 4.79 6.38
CA THR A 184 -22.24 5.76 7.42
C THR A 184 -21.34 6.89 6.92
N MET A 185 -20.73 6.74 5.75
CA MET A 185 -19.76 7.66 5.15
C MET A 185 -20.12 7.92 3.69
N ASN A 186 -19.50 8.94 3.09
CA ASN A 186 -19.66 9.26 1.67
C ASN A 186 -18.43 8.76 0.91
N LEU A 187 -18.62 7.93 -0.11
CA LEU A 187 -17.56 7.62 -1.06
C LEU A 187 -17.24 8.89 -1.87
N VAL A 188 -16.02 9.41 -1.73
CA VAL A 188 -15.60 10.68 -2.37
C VAL A 188 -14.59 10.49 -3.48
N SER A 189 -13.90 9.35 -3.52
CA SER A 189 -12.93 9.04 -4.58
C SER A 189 -12.73 7.54 -4.74
N THR A 190 -12.38 7.12 -5.94
CA THR A 190 -12.01 5.74 -6.27
C THR A 190 -10.88 5.75 -7.29
N SER A 191 -9.92 4.85 -7.12
CA SER A 191 -8.97 4.49 -8.18
C SER A 191 -9.70 3.94 -9.41
N ARG A 192 -9.03 3.96 -10.57
CA ARG A 192 -9.58 3.49 -11.85
C ARG A 192 -10.04 2.03 -11.79
N ASN A 193 -9.26 1.20 -11.10
CA ASN A 193 -9.56 -0.22 -10.92
C ASN A 193 -10.43 -0.52 -9.69
N ARG A 194 -10.93 0.51 -8.99
CA ARG A 194 -11.77 0.39 -7.79
C ARG A 194 -11.14 -0.52 -6.73
N PHE A 195 -9.82 -0.51 -6.59
CA PHE A 195 -9.14 -1.24 -5.53
C PHE A 195 -8.78 -0.31 -4.36
N VAL A 196 -8.55 0.98 -4.65
CA VAL A 196 -8.53 2.06 -3.65
C VAL A 196 -9.85 2.81 -3.69
N ARG A 197 -10.48 2.97 -2.52
CA ARG A 197 -11.68 3.78 -2.29
C ARG A 197 -11.41 4.74 -1.14
N VAL A 198 -11.85 5.98 -1.26
CA VAL A 198 -11.71 6.98 -0.20
C VAL A 198 -13.10 7.39 0.27
N TYR A 199 -13.34 7.19 1.55
CA TYR A 199 -14.57 7.53 2.24
C TYR A 199 -14.35 8.75 3.12
N ARG A 200 -15.34 9.65 3.16
CA ARG A 200 -15.38 10.82 4.04
C ARG A 200 -16.49 10.65 5.07
N THR A 201 -16.20 10.92 6.34
CA THR A 201 -17.21 10.91 7.39
C THR A 201 -18.31 11.91 7.04
N LYS A 202 -19.58 11.46 7.08
CA LYS A 202 -20.72 12.38 6.93
C LYS A 202 -20.63 13.39 8.07
N SER A 203 -20.47 14.68 7.75
CA SER A 203 -20.51 15.73 8.75
C SER A 203 -21.80 15.56 9.55
N ARG A 204 -21.70 15.31 10.86
CA ARG A 204 -22.84 15.53 11.74
C ARG A 204 -23.12 17.02 11.61
N LEU A 205 -24.27 17.38 11.05
CA LEU A 205 -24.88 18.68 11.33
C LEU A 205 -25.00 18.72 12.86
N GLN A 206 -24.10 19.45 13.49
CA GLN A 206 -24.24 19.87 14.88
C GLN A 206 -25.07 21.14 14.88
#